data_AF-A0AAV9PXV2-F1
#
_entry.id   AF-A0AAV9PXV2-F1
#
_cell.length_a   1.000
_cell.length_b   1.000
_cell.length_c   1.000
_cell.angle_alpha   90.00
_cell.angle_beta   90.00
_cell.angle_gamma   90.00
#
_symmetry.space_group_name_H-M   'P 1'
#
loop_
_entity.id
_entity.type
_entity.pdbx_description
1 polymer ?
#
loop_
_entity_poly.entity_id
_entity_poly.type
_entity_poly.pdbx_seq_one_letter_code
_entity_poly.pdbx_strand_id
1 'polypeptide(L)'
;MVLPLPFEEEELDSGELPEDLSLNRLSPWVYHVILCQTATIHHRFNRALHKTPHDLDVLVKDADEALASIIERLPNHLQPSMVKTSLSHDVEDRYPWLQWQRLDLTTNLFSVRATINYQCRRYWDETQPICPGHRSVSLESARSVILLFGDSRLPVHQRRYMTYTLRLYYAGLIIGSEIPRSQDARETAILKNDLSDCISLLQQATELNEEAENSVEHLIEIALALDVP
;
A
#
# COMPACT_ATOMS: atom_id res chain seq x y z
N MET A 1 -25.54 -11.76 -4.95
CA MET A 1 -24.31 -11.87 -4.15
C MET A 1 -24.62 -11.24 -2.80
N VAL A 2 -24.92 -12.08 -1.79
CA VAL A 2 -25.22 -11.61 -0.44
C VAL A 2 -23.87 -11.39 0.24
N LEU A 3 -23.54 -10.14 0.56
CA LEU A 3 -22.39 -9.86 1.41
C LEU A 3 -22.69 -10.45 2.78
N PRO A 4 -21.84 -11.33 3.35
CA PRO A 4 -22.08 -11.84 4.68
C PRO A 4 -22.09 -10.64 5.64
N LEU A 5 -23.26 -10.40 6.24
CA LEU A 5 -23.39 -9.44 7.32
C LEU A 5 -22.48 -9.91 8.48
N PRO A 6 -21.94 -8.98 9.28
CA PRO A 6 -21.12 -9.32 10.44
C PRO A 6 -21.86 -10.14 11.51
N PHE A 7 -23.18 -10.27 11.33
CA PHE A 7 -24.11 -10.99 12.18
C PHE A 7 -24.98 -11.87 11.28
N GLU A 8 -25.24 -13.10 11.70
CA GLU A 8 -26.32 -13.90 11.10
C GLU A 8 -27.66 -13.18 11.38
N GLU A 9 -28.67 -13.31 10.51
CA GLU A 9 -29.97 -12.61 10.70
C GLU A 9 -30.58 -12.90 12.09
N GLU A 10 -30.35 -14.11 12.61
CA GLU A 10 -30.74 -14.53 13.96
C GLU A 10 -30.00 -13.76 15.08
N GLU A 11 -28.72 -13.38 14.87
CA GLU A 11 -27.94 -12.59 15.83
C GLU A 11 -28.43 -11.13 15.86
N LEU A 12 -28.83 -10.56 14.71
CA LEU A 12 -29.40 -9.21 14.62
C LEU A 12 -30.77 -9.11 15.29
N ASP A 13 -31.59 -10.14 15.12
CA ASP A 13 -32.93 -10.22 15.70
C ASP A 13 -32.89 -10.45 17.23
N SER A 14 -31.83 -11.07 17.74
CA SER A 14 -31.65 -11.33 19.17
C SER A 14 -31.33 -10.07 19.99
N GLY A 15 -30.71 -9.05 19.38
CA GLY A 15 -30.22 -7.86 20.08
C GLY A 15 -29.07 -8.12 21.07
N GLU A 16 -28.55 -9.36 21.12
CA GLU A 16 -27.44 -9.75 21.97
C GLU A 16 -26.12 -9.53 21.19
N LEU A 17 -25.16 -8.85 21.81
CA LEU A 17 -23.81 -8.75 21.25
C LEU A 17 -23.19 -10.16 21.29
N PRO A 18 -22.61 -10.67 20.18
CA PRO A 18 -21.95 -11.96 20.18
C PRO A 18 -20.91 -12.05 21.29
N GLU A 19 -20.87 -13.17 22.02
CA GLU A 19 -19.92 -13.40 23.11
C GLU A 19 -18.45 -13.36 22.63
N ASP A 20 -18.21 -13.58 21.33
CA ASP A 20 -16.89 -13.50 20.70
C ASP A 20 -16.82 -12.34 19.68
N LEU A 21 -16.57 -11.14 20.17
CA LEU A 21 -16.21 -9.95 19.38
C LEU A 21 -14.75 -10.00 18.89
N SER A 22 -14.07 -11.15 18.93
CA SER A 22 -12.68 -11.21 18.52
C SER A 22 -12.54 -10.81 17.05
N LEU A 23 -11.55 -9.96 16.77
CA LEU A 23 -11.13 -9.58 15.42
C LEU A 23 -10.76 -10.78 14.54
N ASN A 24 -10.63 -11.97 15.16
CA ASN A 24 -10.35 -13.24 14.50
C ASN A 24 -11.57 -13.83 13.78
N ARG A 25 -12.80 -13.37 14.04
CA ARG A 25 -13.98 -13.77 13.27
C ARG A 25 -13.82 -13.28 11.82
N LEU A 26 -14.05 -14.17 10.86
CA LEU A 26 -13.93 -13.88 9.43
C LEU A 26 -15.02 -12.88 9.04
N SER A 27 -14.64 -11.61 8.86
CA SER A 27 -15.60 -10.53 8.64
C SER A 27 -15.04 -9.49 7.68
N PRO A 28 -15.77 -9.16 6.59
CA PRO A 28 -15.37 -8.11 5.65
C PRO A 28 -15.24 -6.73 6.31
N TRP A 29 -15.88 -6.50 7.46
CA TRP A 29 -15.88 -5.21 8.15
C TRP A 29 -14.54 -4.88 8.81
N VAL A 30 -13.83 -5.89 9.31
CA VAL A 30 -12.55 -5.68 10.03
C VAL A 30 -11.52 -4.99 9.13
N TYR A 31 -11.52 -5.31 7.84
CA TYR A 31 -10.75 -4.62 6.82
C TYR A 31 -10.99 -3.09 6.81
N HIS A 32 -12.24 -2.64 6.86
CA HIS A 32 -12.58 -1.23 6.86
C HIS A 32 -12.13 -0.52 8.14
N VAL A 33 -12.23 -1.19 9.30
CA VAL A 33 -11.70 -0.66 10.56
C VAL A 33 -10.21 -0.38 10.43
N ILE A 34 -9.46 -1.33 9.86
CA ILE A 34 -8.01 -1.19 9.67
C ILE A 34 -7.72 -0.04 8.69
N LEU A 35 -8.46 0.09 7.58
CA LEU A 35 -8.31 1.22 6.67
C LEU A 35 -8.52 2.57 7.38
N CYS A 36 -9.54 2.67 8.24
CA CYS A 36 -9.78 3.88 9.04
C CYS A 36 -8.64 4.17 10.01
N GLN A 37 -8.06 3.15 10.64
CA GLN A 37 -6.90 3.29 11.53
C GLN A 37 -5.68 3.80 10.77
N THR A 38 -5.36 3.20 9.61
CA THR A 38 -4.26 3.63 8.74
C THR A 38 -4.45 5.06 8.26
N ALA A 39 -5.66 5.43 7.83
CA ALA A 39 -5.98 6.80 7.42
C ALA A 39 -5.81 7.80 8.58
N THR A 40 -6.18 7.39 9.80
CA THR A 40 -6.02 8.21 11.01
C THR A 40 -4.54 8.46 11.31
N ILE A 41 -3.68 7.45 11.20
CA ILE A 41 -2.23 7.61 11.37
C ILE A 41 -1.68 8.60 10.34
N HIS A 42 -2.01 8.40 9.06
CA HIS A 42 -1.55 9.28 7.99
C HIS A 42 -2.02 10.73 8.20
N HIS A 43 -3.29 10.93 8.57
CA HIS A 43 -3.82 12.26 8.87
C HIS A 43 -3.13 12.91 10.08
N ARG A 44 -2.90 12.17 11.17
CA ARG A 44 -2.21 12.68 12.36
C ARG A 44 -0.77 13.08 12.04
N PHE A 45 -0.07 12.25 11.27
CA PHE A 45 1.26 12.55 10.78
C PHE A 45 1.29 13.86 9.98
N ASN A 46 0.46 14.00 8.94
CA ASN A 46 0.41 15.22 8.12
C ASN A 46 0.04 16.46 8.95
N ARG A 47 -0.91 16.33 9.87
CA ARG A 47 -1.29 17.41 10.78
C ARG A 47 -0.14 17.82 11.70
N ALA A 48 0.63 16.86 12.21
CA ALA A 48 1.79 17.14 13.05
C ALA A 48 2.92 17.77 12.24
N LEU A 49 3.20 17.25 11.05
CA LEU A 49 4.20 17.78 10.13
C LEU A 49 3.96 19.26 9.80
N HIS A 50 2.70 19.66 9.58
CA HIS A 50 2.34 21.06 9.36
C HIS A 50 2.55 21.96 10.59
N LYS A 51 2.48 21.42 11.81
CA LYS A 51 2.62 22.19 13.05
C LYS A 51 4.07 22.28 13.52
N THR A 52 4.79 21.18 13.44
CA THR A 52 6.15 21.02 13.99
C THR A 52 7.05 20.37 12.94
N PRO A 53 7.36 21.07 11.83
CA PRO A 53 8.12 20.51 10.72
C PRO A 53 9.58 20.20 11.04
N HIS A 54 10.11 20.75 12.14
CA HIS A 54 11.48 20.54 12.60
C HIS A 54 11.67 19.15 13.26
N ASP A 55 10.58 18.50 13.70
CA ASP A 55 10.61 17.20 14.37
C ASP A 55 10.34 16.04 13.40
N LEU A 56 10.59 16.23 12.10
CA LEU A 56 10.18 15.29 11.05
C LEU A 56 10.63 13.85 11.31
N ASP A 57 11.86 13.65 11.76
CA ASP A 57 12.41 12.32 12.04
C ASP A 57 11.59 11.56 13.11
N VAL A 58 11.30 12.25 14.22
CA VAL A 58 10.48 11.71 15.31
C VAL A 58 9.06 11.41 14.80
N LEU A 59 8.47 12.33 14.04
CA LEU A 59 7.13 12.15 13.48
C LEU A 59 7.03 10.96 12.52
N VAL A 60 8.05 10.76 11.67
CA VAL A 60 8.13 9.63 10.74
C VAL A 60 8.27 8.33 11.51
N LYS A 61 9.18 8.29 12.51
CA LYS A 61 9.37 7.11 13.36
C LYS A 61 8.10 6.72 14.11
N ASP A 62 7.44 7.68 14.78
CA ASP A 62 6.20 7.44 15.52
C ASP A 62 5.10 6.90 14.61
N ALA A 63 4.99 7.43 13.39
CA ALA A 63 4.01 6.98 12.42
C ALA A 63 4.33 5.59 11.85
N ASP A 64 5.60 5.29 11.57
CA ASP A 64 6.06 3.98 11.11
C ASP A 64 5.82 2.90 12.18
N GLU A 65 6.14 3.19 13.45
CA GLU A 65 5.84 2.31 14.59
C GLU A 65 4.33 2.07 14.75
N ALA A 66 3.51 3.11 14.57
CA ALA A 66 2.06 2.96 14.62
C ALA A 66 1.52 2.07 13.49
N LEU A 67 2.09 2.16 12.28
CA LEU A 67 1.74 1.27 11.16
C LEU A 67 2.19 -0.17 11.43
N ALA A 68 3.40 -0.38 11.96
CA ALA A 68 3.90 -1.69 12.35
C ALA A 68 2.97 -2.35 13.40
N SER A 69 2.52 -1.58 14.39
CA SER A 69 1.55 -2.05 15.39
C SER A 69 0.20 -2.46 14.79
N ILE A 70 -0.25 -1.85 13.69
CA ILE A 70 -1.43 -2.34 12.96
C ILE A 70 -1.15 -3.71 12.35
N ILE A 71 0.00 -3.86 11.68
CA ILE A 71 0.39 -5.12 11.01
C ILE A 71 0.46 -6.27 12.00
N GLU A 72 1.08 -6.06 13.16
CA GLU A 72 1.20 -7.06 14.23
C GLU A 72 -0.15 -7.52 14.79
N ARG A 73 -1.16 -6.64 14.74
CA ARG A 73 -2.52 -6.90 15.24
C ARG A 73 -3.49 -7.31 14.15
N LEU A 74 -3.02 -7.54 12.93
CA LEU A 74 -3.88 -8.01 11.85
C LEU A 74 -4.45 -9.39 12.18
N PRO A 75 -5.76 -9.59 12.00
CA PRO A 75 -6.36 -10.89 12.20
C PRO A 75 -5.83 -11.87 11.15
N ASN A 76 -5.77 -13.16 11.51
CA ASN A 76 -5.16 -14.20 10.68
C ASN A 76 -5.68 -14.20 9.23
N HIS A 77 -6.97 -13.96 9.03
CA HIS A 77 -7.58 -13.97 7.70
C HIS A 77 -7.18 -12.76 6.83
N LEU A 78 -6.60 -11.69 7.39
CA LEU A 78 -6.06 -10.53 6.65
C LEU A 78 -4.52 -10.50 6.61
N GLN A 79 -3.84 -11.44 7.26
CA GLN A 79 -2.39 -11.52 7.18
C GLN A 79 -1.95 -11.94 5.78
N PRO A 80 -0.92 -11.29 5.20
CA PRO A 80 -0.42 -11.61 3.86
C PRO A 80 0.28 -12.98 3.79
N SER A 81 0.71 -13.52 4.95
CA SER A 81 1.53 -14.72 5.10
C SER A 81 0.75 -15.96 5.51
N MET A 82 -0.58 -16.02 5.30
CA MET A 82 -1.29 -17.31 5.44
C MET A 82 -0.63 -18.32 4.51
N VAL A 83 0.16 -19.22 5.12
CA VAL A 83 0.79 -20.35 4.44
C VAL A 83 -0.32 -21.02 3.67
N LYS A 84 -0.13 -21.19 2.35
CA LYS A 84 -1.05 -21.84 1.43
C LYS A 84 -1.20 -23.32 1.80
N THR A 85 -1.79 -23.60 2.95
CA THR A 85 -2.31 -24.91 3.31
C THR A 85 -3.56 -25.17 2.49
N SER A 86 -3.89 -26.43 2.23
CA SER A 86 -5.11 -26.83 1.52
C SER A 86 -6.38 -26.21 2.12
N LEU A 87 -6.42 -26.02 3.45
CA LEU A 87 -7.50 -25.31 4.15
C LEU A 87 -7.66 -23.83 3.74
N SER A 88 -6.60 -23.18 3.24
CA SER A 88 -6.64 -21.77 2.80
C SER A 88 -7.33 -21.62 1.44
N HIS A 89 -7.23 -22.63 0.57
CA HIS A 89 -7.85 -22.59 -0.76
C HIS A 89 -9.38 -22.73 -0.67
N ASP A 90 -9.87 -23.66 0.16
CA ASP A 90 -11.32 -23.84 0.36
C ASP A 90 -12.00 -22.58 0.93
N VAL A 91 -11.29 -21.83 1.79
CA VAL A 91 -11.78 -20.58 2.38
C VAL A 91 -11.76 -19.44 1.35
N GLU A 92 -10.71 -19.34 0.53
CA GLU A 92 -10.62 -18.31 -0.52
C GLU A 92 -11.64 -18.53 -1.64
N ASP A 93 -11.91 -19.79 -2.02
CA ASP A 93 -12.95 -20.13 -2.99
C ASP A 93 -14.35 -19.78 -2.45
N ARG A 94 -14.57 -20.01 -1.15
CA ARG A 94 -15.85 -19.68 -0.49
C ARG A 94 -16.02 -18.17 -0.28
N TYR A 95 -14.92 -17.45 -0.08
CA TYR A 95 -14.91 -16.01 0.20
C TYR A 95 -13.90 -15.26 -0.70
N PRO A 96 -14.22 -15.06 -2.00
CA PRO A 96 -13.30 -14.42 -2.95
C PRO A 96 -12.86 -13.00 -2.58
N TRP A 97 -13.65 -12.32 -1.74
CA TRP A 97 -13.33 -10.99 -1.23
C TRP A 97 -12.10 -10.96 -0.30
N LEU A 98 -11.72 -12.08 0.32
CA LEU A 98 -10.56 -12.16 1.21
C LEU A 98 -9.25 -11.84 0.48
N GLN A 99 -9.06 -12.45 -0.70
CA GLN A 99 -7.86 -12.23 -1.51
C GLN A 99 -7.74 -10.76 -1.90
N TRP A 100 -8.86 -10.16 -2.33
CA TRP A 100 -8.91 -8.74 -2.67
C TRP A 100 -8.61 -7.85 -1.46
N GLN A 101 -9.23 -8.10 -0.31
CA GLN A 101 -9.00 -7.30 0.91
C GLN A 101 -7.56 -7.40 1.40
N ARG A 102 -6.94 -8.59 1.37
CA ARG A 102 -5.52 -8.76 1.74
C ARG A 102 -4.61 -7.93 0.84
N LEU A 103 -4.83 -8.01 -0.47
CA LEU A 103 -4.03 -7.26 -1.43
C LEU A 103 -4.23 -5.75 -1.28
N ASP A 104 -5.49 -5.29 -1.19
CA ASP A 104 -5.77 -3.86 -1.01
C ASP A 104 -5.16 -3.35 0.29
N LEU A 105 -5.36 -4.07 1.39
CA LEU A 105 -4.84 -3.68 2.69
C LEU A 105 -3.31 -3.63 2.71
N THR A 106 -2.67 -4.67 2.17
CA THR A 106 -1.20 -4.75 2.14
C THR A 106 -0.62 -3.64 1.28
N THR A 107 -1.17 -3.40 0.09
CA THR A 107 -0.73 -2.30 -0.77
C THR A 107 -1.01 -0.95 -0.14
N ASN A 108 -2.14 -0.77 0.56
CA ASN A 108 -2.45 0.46 1.30
C ASN A 108 -1.41 0.77 2.38
N LEU A 109 -1.04 -0.23 3.19
CA LEU A 109 -0.06 -0.09 4.25
C LEU A 109 1.31 0.28 3.68
N PHE A 110 1.76 -0.40 2.62
CA PHE A 110 3.00 -0.05 1.95
C PHE A 110 2.96 1.35 1.31
N SER A 111 1.87 1.74 0.65
CA SER A 111 1.75 3.07 0.05
C SER A 111 1.82 4.20 1.10
N VAL A 112 1.13 4.04 2.24
CA VAL A 112 1.19 5.02 3.32
C VAL A 112 2.59 5.05 3.94
N ARG A 113 3.18 3.87 4.18
CA ARG A 113 4.56 3.76 4.70
C ARG A 113 5.58 4.43 3.79
N ALA A 114 5.47 4.19 2.48
CA ALA A 114 6.31 4.83 1.47
C ALA A 114 6.18 6.35 1.52
N THR A 115 4.94 6.86 1.52
CA THR A 115 4.65 8.30 1.51
C THR A 115 5.18 9.01 2.77
N ILE A 116 5.02 8.39 3.95
CA ILE A 116 5.49 8.95 5.23
C ILE A 116 7.02 9.03 5.23
N ASN A 117 7.70 7.92 4.89
CA ASN A 117 9.16 7.89 4.88
C ASN A 117 9.77 8.79 3.78
N TYR A 118 9.06 8.97 2.66
CA TYR A 118 9.45 9.87 1.58
C TYR A 118 9.51 11.35 1.99
N GLN A 119 8.79 11.77 3.05
CA GLN A 119 8.88 13.15 3.55
C GLN A 119 10.31 13.52 4.00
N CYS A 120 11.10 12.54 4.41
CA CYS A 120 12.50 12.74 4.78
C CYS A 120 13.42 12.98 3.57
N ARG A 121 12.92 12.88 2.33
CA ARG A 121 13.74 12.96 1.11
C ARG A 121 14.64 14.18 1.02
N ARG A 122 14.13 15.34 1.43
CA ARG A 122 14.90 16.60 1.43
C ARG A 122 16.16 16.55 2.29
N TYR A 123 16.24 15.62 3.24
CA TYR A 123 17.35 15.44 4.17
C TYR A 123 18.23 14.21 3.84
N TRP A 124 17.96 13.48 2.76
CA TRP A 124 18.71 12.25 2.43
C TRP A 124 20.16 12.52 1.98
N ASP A 125 20.43 13.69 1.41
CA ASP A 125 21.78 14.09 0.98
C ASP A 125 22.53 14.88 2.07
N GLU A 126 21.84 15.30 3.12
CA GLU A 126 22.48 16.02 4.22
C GLU A 126 23.37 15.04 4.98
N THR A 127 24.61 15.44 5.26
CA THR A 127 25.63 14.64 5.98
C THR A 127 25.24 14.30 7.42
N GLN A 128 24.03 14.66 7.84
CA GLN A 128 23.50 14.28 9.13
C GLN A 128 23.09 12.80 9.11
N PRO A 129 23.46 12.01 10.13
CA PRO A 129 23.22 10.56 10.20
C PRO A 129 21.74 10.17 10.39
N ILE A 130 20.81 11.08 10.20
CA ILE A 130 19.41 10.97 10.64
C ILE A 130 18.61 10.03 9.72
N CYS A 131 18.99 9.85 8.45
CA CYS A 131 18.02 9.40 7.44
C CYS A 131 18.31 8.19 6.52
N PRO A 132 19.42 7.42 6.59
CA PRO A 132 19.65 6.37 5.60
C PRO A 132 18.59 5.25 5.63
N GLY A 133 17.98 4.99 6.80
CA GLY A 133 16.91 4.01 6.96
C GLY A 133 15.61 4.39 6.23
N HIS A 134 15.21 5.66 6.26
CA HIS A 134 13.95 6.11 5.68
C HIS A 134 13.93 6.01 4.15
N ARG A 135 15.06 6.27 3.48
CA ARG A 135 15.19 6.05 2.04
C ARG A 135 14.93 4.59 1.68
N SER A 136 15.60 3.67 2.37
CA SER A 136 15.44 2.22 2.14
C SER A 136 14.00 1.78 2.36
N VAL A 137 13.39 2.17 3.47
CA VAL A 137 11.99 1.81 3.80
C VAL A 137 11.02 2.38 2.77
N SER A 138 11.21 3.65 2.36
CA SER A 138 10.38 4.30 1.35
C SER A 138 10.44 3.58 0.01
N LEU A 139 11.65 3.29 -0.47
CA LEU A 139 11.87 2.63 -1.75
C LEU A 139 11.38 1.18 -1.73
N GLU A 140 11.71 0.41 -0.70
CA GLU A 140 11.26 -0.97 -0.56
C GLU A 140 9.73 -1.05 -0.50
N SER A 141 9.08 -0.12 0.21
CA SER A 141 7.62 -0.04 0.27
C SER A 141 7.00 0.31 -1.08
N ALA A 142 7.54 1.28 -1.82
CA ALA A 142 7.07 1.64 -3.16
C ALA A 142 7.23 0.47 -4.15
N ARG A 143 8.38 -0.20 -4.14
CA ARG A 143 8.65 -1.39 -4.96
C ARG A 143 7.70 -2.55 -4.61
N SER A 144 7.41 -2.75 -3.31
CA SER A 144 6.47 -3.77 -2.85
C SER A 144 5.06 -3.54 -3.39
N VAL A 145 4.61 -2.28 -3.51
CA VAL A 145 3.31 -1.97 -4.14
C VAL A 145 3.27 -2.42 -5.59
N ILE A 146 4.32 -2.11 -6.37
CA ILE A 146 4.42 -2.49 -7.78
C ILE A 146 4.46 -4.02 -7.93
N LEU A 147 5.32 -4.69 -7.16
CA LEU A 147 5.43 -6.14 -7.17
C LEU A 147 4.09 -6.82 -6.83
N LEU A 148 3.43 -6.38 -5.77
CA LEU A 148 2.16 -6.95 -5.34
C LEU A 148 1.07 -6.81 -6.40
N PHE A 149 0.99 -5.66 -7.08
CA PHE A 149 0.04 -5.49 -8.18
C PHE A 149 0.43 -6.29 -9.42
N GLY A 150 1.73 -6.42 -9.73
CA GLY A 150 2.24 -7.23 -10.83
C GLY A 150 1.97 -8.72 -10.67
N ASP A 151 2.17 -9.26 -9.46
CA ASP A 151 1.91 -10.66 -9.13
C ASP A 151 0.42 -10.97 -8.94
N SER A 152 -0.40 -9.93 -8.78
CA SER A 152 -1.82 -10.11 -8.51
C SER A 152 -2.59 -10.59 -9.75
N ARG A 153 -3.33 -11.69 -9.59
CA ARG A 153 -4.34 -12.12 -10.56
C ARG A 153 -5.64 -11.32 -10.39
N LEU A 154 -5.55 -10.00 -10.18
CA LEU A 154 -6.75 -9.17 -10.09
C LEU A 154 -7.46 -9.15 -11.44
N PRO A 155 -8.78 -9.38 -11.48
CA PRO A 155 -9.57 -9.12 -12.67
C PRO A 155 -9.38 -7.68 -13.15
N VAL A 156 -9.31 -7.48 -14.46
CA VAL A 156 -9.08 -6.15 -15.09
C VAL A 156 -10.04 -5.08 -14.57
N HIS A 157 -11.31 -5.44 -14.33
CA HIS A 157 -12.31 -4.51 -13.80
C HIS A 157 -12.04 -4.01 -12.37
N GLN A 158 -11.14 -4.64 -11.61
CA GLN A 158 -10.72 -4.15 -10.29
C GLN A 158 -9.56 -3.15 -10.39
N ARG A 159 -8.91 -3.06 -11.56
CA ARG A 159 -7.81 -2.11 -11.83
C ARG A 159 -8.31 -0.72 -12.21
N ARG A 160 -9.60 -0.58 -12.54
CA ARG A 160 -10.26 0.71 -12.82
C ARG A 160 -10.44 1.58 -11.59
N TYR A 161 -10.25 1.04 -10.38
CA TYR A 161 -10.46 1.82 -9.16
C TYR A 161 -9.33 2.83 -8.99
N MET A 162 -9.71 4.07 -8.68
CA MET A 162 -8.77 5.18 -8.47
C MET A 162 -7.67 4.84 -7.45
N THR A 163 -7.98 4.02 -6.45
CA THR A 163 -7.01 3.56 -5.44
C THR A 163 -5.85 2.74 -6.04
N TYR A 164 -6.11 1.88 -7.03
CA TYR A 164 -5.06 1.12 -7.73
C TYR A 164 -4.12 2.08 -8.46
N THR A 165 -4.71 2.97 -9.26
CA THR A 165 -3.99 3.96 -10.06
C THR A 165 -3.14 4.89 -9.20
N LEU A 166 -3.73 5.51 -8.16
CA LEU A 166 -2.99 6.45 -7.32
C LEU A 166 -1.84 5.78 -6.56
N ARG A 167 -2.04 4.56 -6.04
CA ARG A 167 -0.97 3.84 -5.33
C ARG A 167 0.20 3.50 -6.25
N LEU A 168 -0.07 3.02 -7.46
CA LEU A 168 0.97 2.77 -8.46
C LEU A 168 1.65 4.06 -8.89
N TYR A 169 0.87 5.10 -9.19
CA TYR A 169 1.40 6.40 -9.60
C TYR A 169 2.36 6.98 -8.54
N TYR A 170 1.97 7.01 -7.27
CA TYR A 170 2.84 7.47 -6.19
C TYR A 170 4.09 6.58 -6.02
N ALA A 171 3.98 5.26 -6.17
CA ALA A 171 5.14 4.37 -6.14
C ALA A 171 6.11 4.68 -7.29
N GLY A 172 5.59 4.88 -8.50
CA GLY A 172 6.35 5.28 -9.67
C GLY A 172 7.05 6.62 -9.49
N LEU A 173 6.38 7.63 -8.91
CA LEU A 173 6.99 8.92 -8.60
C LEU A 173 8.15 8.79 -7.61
N ILE A 174 7.98 8.02 -6.54
CA ILE A 174 9.03 7.77 -5.54
C ILE A 174 10.25 7.15 -6.23
N ILE A 175 10.06 6.09 -7.02
CA ILE A 175 11.13 5.40 -7.74
C ILE A 175 11.81 6.31 -8.75
N GLY A 176 11.03 6.97 -9.62
CA GLY A 176 11.54 7.90 -10.64
C GLY A 176 12.38 9.02 -10.02
N SER A 177 11.97 9.52 -8.86
CA SER A 177 12.71 10.57 -8.14
C SER A 177 14.05 10.12 -7.53
N GLU A 178 14.26 8.81 -7.39
CA GLU A 178 15.46 8.21 -6.77
C GLU A 178 16.44 7.64 -7.79
N ILE A 179 16.02 7.37 -9.03
CA ILE A 179 16.92 6.92 -10.11
C ILE A 179 18.14 7.85 -10.29
N PRO A 180 18.01 9.19 -10.34
CA PRO A 180 19.16 10.09 -10.46
C PRO A 180 20.11 10.11 -9.26
N ARG A 181 19.62 9.68 -8.09
CA ARG A 181 20.34 9.74 -6.81
C ARG A 181 21.01 8.41 -6.46
N SER A 182 20.67 7.36 -7.18
CA SER A 182 21.29 6.04 -7.05
C SER A 182 22.78 6.15 -7.37
N GLN A 183 23.62 5.70 -6.43
CA GLN A 183 25.07 5.71 -6.56
C GLN A 183 25.60 4.42 -7.21
N ASP A 184 24.79 3.36 -7.22
CA ASP A 184 25.14 2.04 -7.75
C ASP A 184 24.41 1.79 -9.08
N ALA A 185 25.17 1.39 -10.11
CA ALA A 185 24.62 1.07 -11.43
C ALA A 185 23.62 -0.09 -11.36
N ARG A 186 23.81 -1.04 -10.44
CA ARG A 186 22.87 -2.15 -10.26
C ARG A 186 21.56 -1.68 -9.62
N GLU A 187 21.61 -0.86 -8.57
CA GLU A 187 20.43 -0.24 -7.99
C GLU A 187 19.67 0.60 -9.04
N THR A 188 20.39 1.40 -9.84
CA THR A 188 19.79 2.20 -10.92
C THR A 188 19.04 1.32 -11.92
N ALA A 189 19.64 0.21 -12.36
CA ALA A 189 19.00 -0.72 -13.31
C ALA A 189 17.73 -1.36 -12.73
N ILE A 190 17.75 -1.72 -11.44
CA ILE A 190 16.58 -2.26 -10.73
C ILE A 190 15.46 -1.22 -10.70
N LEU A 191 15.76 0.02 -10.28
CA LEU A 191 14.75 1.09 -10.20
C LEU A 191 14.17 1.45 -11.57
N LYS A 192 14.98 1.42 -12.64
CA LYS A 192 14.49 1.61 -14.01
C LYS A 192 13.49 0.52 -14.42
N ASN A 193 13.80 -0.74 -14.12
CA ASN A 193 12.88 -1.85 -14.40
C ASN A 193 11.59 -1.71 -13.60
N ASP A 194 11.67 -1.41 -12.30
CA ASP A 194 10.49 -1.23 -11.46
C ASP A 194 9.60 -0.06 -11.96
N LEU A 195 10.21 1.02 -12.47
CA LEU A 195 9.47 2.13 -13.09
C LEU A 195 8.77 1.70 -14.38
N SER A 196 9.46 0.94 -15.24
CA SER A 196 8.87 0.39 -16.47
C SER A 196 7.70 -0.55 -16.17
N ASP A 197 7.85 -1.44 -15.19
CA ASP A 197 6.80 -2.33 -14.71
C ASP A 197 5.60 -1.53 -14.17
N CYS A 198 5.85 -0.47 -13.40
CA CYS A 198 4.81 0.43 -12.90
C CYS A 198 4.01 1.09 -14.03
N ILE A 199 4.69 1.58 -15.06
CA ILE A 199 4.05 2.20 -16.23
C ILE A 199 3.21 1.17 -16.97
N SER A 200 3.75 -0.03 -17.21
CA SER A 200 3.03 -1.15 -17.85
C SER A 200 1.77 -1.55 -17.06
N LEU A 201 1.84 -1.55 -15.72
CA LEU A 201 0.68 -1.84 -14.87
C LEU A 201 -0.40 -0.76 -14.91
N LEU A 202 -0.01 0.50 -15.03
CA LEU A 202 -0.94 1.63 -15.18
C LEU A 202 -1.59 1.66 -16.56
N GLN A 203 -0.84 1.33 -17.62
CA GLN A 203 -1.35 1.20 -18.99
C GLN A 203 -2.50 0.20 -19.09
N GLN A 204 -2.51 -0.86 -18.26
CA GLN A 204 -3.59 -1.84 -18.22
C GLN A 204 -4.91 -1.27 -17.68
N ALA A 205 -4.93 -0.05 -17.13
CA ALA A 205 -6.12 0.59 -16.57
C ALA A 205 -6.59 1.82 -17.36
N THR A 206 -5.86 2.29 -18.37
CA THR A 206 -6.14 3.56 -19.09
C THR A 206 -7.48 3.55 -19.80
N GLU A 207 -7.85 2.43 -20.43
CA GLU A 207 -9.14 2.29 -21.13
C GLU A 207 -10.37 2.56 -20.24
N LEU A 208 -10.22 2.40 -18.91
CA LEU A 208 -11.31 2.50 -17.95
C LEU A 208 -11.09 3.61 -16.90
N ASN A 209 -9.97 4.33 -16.96
CA ASN A 209 -9.59 5.34 -15.97
C ASN A 209 -8.72 6.43 -16.60
N GLU A 210 -9.33 7.60 -16.84
CA GLU A 210 -8.65 8.81 -17.34
C GLU A 210 -7.45 9.20 -16.45
N GLU A 211 -7.54 8.98 -15.14
CA GLU A 211 -6.43 9.32 -14.26
C GLU A 211 -5.25 8.36 -14.39
N ALA A 212 -5.49 7.13 -14.87
CA ALA A 212 -4.40 6.23 -15.24
C ALA A 212 -3.70 6.71 -16.51
N GLU A 213 -4.43 7.28 -17.47
CA GLU A 213 -3.87 7.88 -18.68
C GLU A 213 -2.96 9.05 -18.31
N ASN A 214 -3.47 10.03 -17.55
CA ASN A 214 -2.69 11.16 -17.06
C ASN A 214 -1.43 10.72 -16.28
N SER A 215 -1.57 9.69 -15.43
CA SER A 215 -0.46 9.13 -14.65
C SER A 215 0.61 8.49 -15.54
N VAL A 216 0.21 7.76 -16.58
CA VAL A 216 1.12 7.13 -17.55
C VAL A 216 1.88 8.19 -18.33
N GLU A 217 1.18 9.20 -18.86
CA GLU A 217 1.82 10.29 -19.61
C GLU A 217 2.93 10.96 -18.79
N HIS A 218 2.61 11.36 -17.55
CA HIS A 218 3.59 12.01 -16.69
C HIS A 218 4.75 11.07 -16.30
N LEU A 219 4.50 9.79 -16.00
CA LEU A 219 5.59 8.86 -15.69
C LEU A 219 6.46 8.54 -16.92
N ILE A 220 5.90 8.55 -18.13
CA ILE A 220 6.67 8.40 -19.38
C ILE A 220 7.58 9.62 -19.59
N GLU A 221 7.11 10.85 -19.34
CA GLU A 221 7.94 12.05 -19.43
C GLU A 221 9.16 11.95 -18.49
N ILE A 222 8.93 11.47 -17.25
CA ILE A 222 9.99 11.20 -16.28
C ILE A 222 10.92 10.10 -16.78
N ALA A 223 10.38 8.99 -17.29
CA ALA A 223 11.15 7.85 -17.80
C ALA A 223 12.08 8.26 -18.95
N LEU A 224 11.59 9.06 -19.90
CA LEU A 224 12.35 9.60 -21.03
C LEU A 224 13.50 10.50 -20.56
N ALA A 225 13.26 11.35 -19.56
CA ALA A 225 14.30 12.20 -18.99
C ALA A 225 15.41 11.41 -18.26
N LEU A 226 15.15 10.14 -17.93
CA LEU A 226 16.03 9.26 -17.16
C LEU A 226 16.65 8.14 -18.00
N ASP A 227 16.44 8.13 -19.32
CA ASP A 227 16.83 7.04 -20.23
C ASP A 227 16.32 5.67 -19.75
N VAL A 228 15.08 5.61 -19.27
CA VAL A 228 14.40 4.34 -18.95
C VAL A 228 13.78 3.80 -20.25
N PRO A 229 14.00 2.53 -20.60
CA PRO A 229 13.45 1.92 -21.82
C PRO A 229 11.93 1.72 -21.76
#